data_AF-A0A7V9TGW2-F1
#
_entry.id   AF-A0A7V9TGW2-F1
#
_cell.length_a   1.000
_cell.length_b   1.000
_cell.length_c   1.000
_cell.angle_alpha   90.00
_cell.angle_beta   90.00
_cell.angle_gamma   90.00
#
_symmetry.space_group_name_H-M   'P 1'
#
loop_
_entity.id
_entity.type
_entity.pdbx_description
1 polymer ?
#
loop_
_entity_poly.entity_id
_entity_poly.type
_entity_poly.pdbx_seq_one_letter_code
_entity_poly.pdbx_strand_id
1 'polypeptide(L)'
;MQSTAVRETQRFRFSHLLKPMMLAAVALAAVAGRAEAQPQPYRTVVPASATSDAGLFTLHRVGETLLFEIPDSILGRDMVVMSRYASAQDGLANGGDRMSPNMVVRWERRDGRVYLRAVSHENTADANSSLHIAVENSNFAPVLQSFPLKARGDGSSVIDATDLYLGDVPAFTLPRQTRTRHTVRAYERSRSWLEWARSFPMNVEIRVVQSYSADQPPSSARGGAISFEVNHSMILLPKEPMMPRLFDERVGFFSISQTDYSREFQGVRPQRYIVRYRLEPSDPAAWARGELVEPVNPWVWYIDPATPAHLIPYFREGILEWNAAFELAGFRNAMQVRVAPTEGEDPEFSLLDARYSVIRYVASPTRSANSGGDVVDPRSGEVLRAHTNQYHGLDERLRWWLVSQVATANPNFRTSQLSPEDMGEALRYVVSHETAHSVGLPHNQRANFVFPIDSIRNPDFVRRVGHSASSVGRTRYNYAAQPGDEVPPERRMGVWDQFAVMWGYRPIPEARTPEEEVATLSEWIVERSDKPWFRFASAQFGMDVEWDPYRMTEGISDDPVEAAALGMQNLRTATENLMEWVLRPGDDYYELEGHYLQNLTQWNRFA
;
A
#
# COMPACT_ATOMS: atom_id res chain seq x y z
N MET A 1 54.27 15.45 52.16
CA MET A 1 55.60 16.02 51.84
C MET A 1 55.36 17.43 51.32
N GLN A 2 55.86 18.43 52.07
CA GLN A 2 56.17 19.83 51.70
C GLN A 2 55.06 20.68 51.06
N SER A 3 54.86 21.96 51.34
CA SER A 3 55.36 22.93 52.32
C SER A 3 54.65 24.25 51.96
N THR A 4 54.19 25.03 52.96
CA THR A 4 54.26 26.52 53.09
C THR A 4 54.07 27.42 51.84
N ALA A 5 53.37 28.56 51.83
CA ALA A 5 53.31 29.68 52.77
C ALA A 5 52.49 30.81 52.05
N VAL A 6 51.55 31.57 52.65
CA VAL A 6 51.71 32.81 53.47
C VAL A 6 51.19 34.09 52.77
N ARG A 7 50.21 34.76 53.42
CA ARG A 7 49.95 36.24 53.58
C ARG A 7 49.75 37.10 52.32
N GLU A 8 49.13 38.28 52.31
CA GLU A 8 48.50 39.18 53.29
C GLU A 8 47.62 40.18 52.51
N THR A 9 46.72 40.83 53.24
CA THR A 9 45.92 42.00 52.90
C THR A 9 46.68 43.21 52.33
N GLN A 10 46.08 43.98 51.40
CA GLN A 10 45.84 45.43 51.57
C GLN A 10 45.00 46.08 50.46
N ARG A 11 44.32 47.17 50.85
CA ARG A 11 43.37 48.03 50.12
C ARG A 11 44.10 48.92 49.10
N PHE A 12 43.42 49.38 48.04
CA PHE A 12 43.32 50.81 47.68
C PHE A 12 42.22 51.07 46.64
N ARG A 13 41.52 52.19 46.82
CA ARG A 13 40.43 52.73 45.96
C ARG A 13 41.01 53.40 44.72
N PHE A 14 40.28 53.36 43.60
CA PHE A 14 40.12 54.53 42.72
C PHE A 14 38.74 54.50 42.05
N SER A 15 38.12 55.69 42.03
CA SER A 15 36.84 56.03 41.42
C SER A 15 36.93 56.11 39.89
N HIS A 16 35.86 55.76 39.17
CA HIS A 16 35.16 56.68 38.25
C HIS A 16 33.84 56.07 37.73
N LEU A 17 32.83 56.95 37.74
CA LEU A 17 31.55 56.99 37.03
C LEU A 17 31.19 55.86 36.05
N LEU A 18 30.00 55.27 36.21
CA LEU A 18 28.84 55.46 35.31
C LEU A 18 27.62 54.68 35.85
N LYS A 19 26.43 55.30 35.76
CA LYS A 19 25.12 54.76 36.19
C LYS A 19 24.79 53.43 35.46
N PRO A 20 23.91 52.60 36.04
CA PRO A 20 22.56 52.54 35.45
C PRO A 20 21.44 52.50 36.50
N MET A 21 20.45 53.36 36.30
CA MET A 21 19.16 53.29 36.97
C MET A 21 18.11 53.26 35.87
N MET A 22 17.66 52.05 35.50
CA MET A 22 16.36 51.72 34.92
C MET A 22 16.40 50.25 34.43
N LEU A 23 16.06 49.33 35.33
CA LEU A 23 15.70 47.95 34.96
C LEU A 23 14.56 47.50 35.88
N ALA A 24 13.40 48.14 35.73
CA ALA A 24 12.19 47.79 36.51
C ALA A 24 10.90 47.85 35.67
N ALA A 25 11.00 47.74 34.33
CA ALA A 25 9.84 47.83 33.44
C ALA A 25 9.80 46.75 32.33
N VAL A 26 10.57 45.66 32.44
CA VAL A 26 10.55 44.56 31.44
C VAL A 26 9.97 43.26 32.00
N ALA A 27 9.70 43.18 33.30
CA ALA A 27 9.19 41.95 33.93
C ALA A 27 7.66 41.76 33.91
N LEU A 28 6.89 42.70 33.32
CA LEU A 28 5.42 42.57 33.20
C LEU A 28 4.91 42.22 31.79
N ALA A 29 5.78 42.05 30.79
CA ALA A 29 5.38 41.73 29.42
C ALA A 29 5.47 40.23 29.05
N ALA A 30 5.98 39.38 29.95
CA ALA A 30 6.19 37.95 29.67
C ALA A 30 5.18 37.01 30.37
N VAL A 31 4.13 37.57 31.00
CA VAL A 31 3.00 36.80 31.55
C VAL A 31 1.68 37.29 30.92
N ALA A 32 1.71 37.63 29.63
CA ALA A 32 0.53 37.50 28.79
C ALA A 32 0.40 36.01 28.45
N GLY A 33 -0.09 35.24 29.42
CA GLY A 33 -0.58 33.90 29.16
C GLY A 33 -1.51 33.94 27.95
N ARG A 34 -1.38 32.94 27.07
CA ARG A 34 -2.30 32.69 25.96
C ARG A 34 -3.73 32.69 26.50
N ALA A 35 -4.38 33.84 26.53
CA ALA A 35 -5.83 33.90 26.65
C ALA A 35 -6.34 33.21 25.38
N GLU A 36 -7.00 32.07 25.55
CA GLU A 36 -7.74 31.42 24.46
C GLU A 36 -8.66 32.47 23.84
N ALA A 37 -8.33 32.89 22.62
CA ALA A 37 -9.22 33.74 21.86
C ALA A 37 -10.53 32.97 21.70
N GLN A 38 -11.63 33.52 22.23
CA GLN A 38 -12.93 32.88 22.09
C GLN A 38 -13.27 32.68 20.61
N PRO A 39 -13.98 31.59 20.26
CA PRO A 39 -14.42 31.35 18.89
C PRO A 39 -15.16 32.58 18.34
N GLN A 40 -14.81 32.99 17.14
CA GLN A 40 -15.47 34.10 16.46
C GLN A 40 -16.83 33.68 15.89
N PRO A 41 -17.71 34.64 15.57
CA PRO A 41 -18.94 34.34 14.84
C PRO A 41 -18.65 33.59 13.53
N TYR A 42 -19.44 32.56 13.24
CA TYR A 42 -19.22 31.67 12.09
C TYR A 42 -19.00 32.42 10.78
N ARG A 43 -19.87 33.40 10.47
CA ARG A 43 -19.80 34.19 9.22
C ARG A 43 -18.61 35.15 9.13
N THR A 44 -17.92 35.41 10.23
CA THR A 44 -16.66 36.16 10.23
C THR A 44 -15.51 35.26 9.75
N VAL A 45 -15.54 33.98 10.11
CA VAL A 45 -14.52 32.99 9.75
C VAL A 45 -14.80 32.36 8.38
N VAL A 46 -16.06 32.01 8.12
CA VAL A 46 -16.56 31.44 6.88
C VAL A 46 -17.54 32.44 6.22
N PRO A 47 -17.01 33.45 5.51
CA PRO A 47 -17.84 34.44 4.83
C PRO A 47 -18.63 33.80 3.68
N ALA A 48 -19.66 34.49 3.19
CA ALA A 48 -20.47 34.01 2.06
C ALA A 48 -19.67 33.87 0.75
N SER A 49 -18.50 34.53 0.64
CA SER A 49 -17.57 34.41 -0.48
C SER A 49 -16.68 33.16 -0.41
N ALA A 50 -16.73 32.38 0.68
CA ALA A 50 -15.95 31.16 0.82
C ALA A 50 -16.41 30.10 -0.20
N THR A 51 -15.48 29.51 -0.94
CA THR A 51 -15.78 28.33 -1.75
C THR A 51 -15.80 27.13 -0.83
N SER A 52 -16.89 26.36 -0.81
CA SER A 52 -17.08 25.26 0.14
C SER A 52 -17.33 23.96 -0.59
N ASP A 53 -16.73 22.88 -0.10
CA ASP A 53 -16.93 21.52 -0.59
C ASP A 53 -17.31 20.61 0.58
N ALA A 54 -18.42 19.89 0.45
CA ALA A 54 -19.06 19.16 1.54
C ALA A 54 -18.91 17.65 1.36
N GLY A 55 -18.48 16.96 2.42
CA GLY A 55 -18.31 15.52 2.46
C GLY A 55 -18.10 15.06 3.89
N LEU A 56 -17.00 14.35 4.14
CA LEU A 56 -16.59 13.93 5.48
C LEU A 56 -16.35 15.13 6.41
N PHE A 57 -15.59 16.11 5.93
CA PHE A 57 -15.52 17.46 6.47
C PHE A 57 -16.19 18.42 5.49
N THR A 58 -16.63 19.59 5.94
CA THR A 58 -16.83 20.70 5.00
C THR A 58 -15.51 21.44 4.89
N LEU A 59 -14.98 21.56 3.68
CA LEU A 59 -13.74 22.27 3.39
C LEU A 59 -14.10 23.65 2.88
N HIS A 60 -13.60 24.71 3.51
CA HIS A 60 -13.81 26.07 3.03
C HIS A 60 -12.49 26.69 2.58
N ARG A 61 -12.50 27.29 1.39
CA ARG A 61 -11.40 28.10 0.87
C ARG A 61 -11.76 29.58 0.95
N VAL A 62 -10.98 30.34 1.71
CA VAL A 62 -11.09 31.79 1.87
C VAL A 62 -9.77 32.43 1.44
N GLY A 63 -9.67 32.83 0.18
CA GLY A 63 -8.39 33.20 -0.43
C GLY A 63 -7.42 32.02 -0.43
N GLU A 64 -6.28 32.19 0.25
CA GLU A 64 -5.28 31.12 0.44
C GLU A 64 -5.51 30.27 1.69
N THR A 65 -6.49 30.63 2.52
CA THR A 65 -6.78 29.91 3.77
C THR A 65 -7.65 28.69 3.48
N LEU A 66 -7.21 27.53 3.97
CA LEU A 66 -7.97 26.28 3.98
C LEU A 66 -8.52 26.04 5.39
N LEU A 67 -9.84 26.13 5.53
CA LEU A 67 -10.54 25.85 6.77
C LEU A 67 -11.16 24.46 6.72
N PHE A 68 -11.00 23.70 7.80
CA PHE A 68 -11.74 22.47 8.02
C PHE A 68 -12.89 22.76 8.98
N GLU A 69 -14.11 22.50 8.53
CA GLU A 69 -15.28 22.37 9.39
C GLU A 69 -15.50 20.87 9.66
N ILE A 70 -15.09 20.44 10.84
CA ILE A 70 -15.12 19.04 11.28
C ILE A 70 -16.41 18.79 12.05
N PRO A 71 -17.29 17.89 11.61
CA PRO A 71 -18.47 17.52 12.39
C PRO A 71 -18.06 16.93 13.75
N ASP A 72 -18.76 17.32 14.82
CA ASP A 72 -18.45 16.85 16.17
C ASP A 72 -18.61 15.32 16.30
N SER A 73 -19.42 14.70 15.45
CA SER A 73 -19.59 13.24 15.35
C SER A 73 -18.35 12.49 14.82
N ILE A 74 -17.41 13.20 14.19
CA ILE A 74 -16.14 12.66 13.70
C ILE A 74 -15.00 12.85 14.72
N LEU A 75 -15.14 13.79 15.67
CA LEU A 75 -14.15 13.95 16.73
C LEU A 75 -14.04 12.67 17.57
N GLY A 76 -12.81 12.26 17.86
CA GLY A 76 -12.50 11.00 18.55
C GLY A 76 -12.51 9.75 17.66
N ARG A 77 -12.88 9.87 16.36
CA ARG A 77 -12.81 8.76 15.41
C ARG A 77 -11.41 8.65 14.80
N ASP A 78 -11.00 7.42 14.54
CA ASP A 78 -9.73 7.13 13.88
C ASP A 78 -9.82 7.31 12.38
N MET A 79 -8.75 7.83 11.81
CA MET A 79 -8.60 8.05 10.38
C MET A 79 -7.21 7.61 9.96
N VAL A 80 -7.06 7.10 8.74
CA VAL A 80 -5.74 6.83 8.16
C VAL A 80 -5.32 8.03 7.33
N VAL A 81 -4.10 8.51 7.56
CA VAL A 81 -3.42 9.45 6.68
C VAL A 81 -2.51 8.67 5.74
N MET A 82 -2.69 8.93 4.44
CA MET A 82 -1.85 8.42 3.37
C MET A 82 -1.32 9.59 2.55
N SER A 83 -0.03 9.56 2.21
CA SER A 83 0.59 10.59 1.38
C SER A 83 1.24 9.96 0.14
N ARG A 84 0.87 10.42 -1.06
CA ARG A 84 1.37 9.90 -2.34
C ARG A 84 1.76 11.02 -3.29
N TYR A 85 2.85 10.82 -4.03
CA TYR A 85 3.23 11.76 -5.07
C TYR A 85 2.17 11.75 -6.18
N ALA A 86 1.62 12.91 -6.54
CA ALA A 86 0.88 13.09 -7.81
C ALA A 86 1.84 13.00 -8.97
N SER A 87 2.88 13.82 -8.84
CA SER A 87 3.91 14.12 -9.81
C SER A 87 5.14 14.52 -9.01
N ALA A 88 6.29 14.06 -9.45
CA ALA A 88 7.55 14.32 -8.78
C ALA A 88 8.61 14.68 -9.82
N GLN A 89 9.55 15.52 -9.39
CA GLN A 89 10.74 15.82 -10.17
C GLN A 89 11.49 14.54 -10.53
N ASP A 90 12.08 14.50 -11.73
CA ASP A 90 12.89 13.37 -12.19
C ASP A 90 13.98 12.98 -11.17
N GLY A 91 14.13 11.68 -10.94
CA GLY A 91 15.01 11.09 -9.93
C GLY A 91 14.50 11.13 -8.48
N LEU A 92 13.34 11.73 -8.19
CA LEU A 92 12.78 11.76 -6.82
C LEU A 92 11.88 10.56 -6.52
N ALA A 93 10.83 10.37 -7.32
CA ALA A 93 9.79 9.34 -7.20
C ALA A 93 8.95 9.27 -8.48
N ASN A 94 8.10 8.25 -8.65
CA ASN A 94 7.08 8.23 -9.69
C ASN A 94 5.72 8.74 -9.16
N GLY A 95 4.86 9.20 -10.07
CA GLY A 95 3.46 9.47 -9.75
C GLY A 95 2.77 8.20 -9.25
N GLY A 96 2.05 8.31 -8.13
CA GLY A 96 1.38 7.21 -7.44
C GLY A 96 2.18 6.57 -6.31
N ASP A 97 3.49 6.81 -6.23
CA ASP A 97 4.35 6.25 -5.17
C ASP A 97 3.99 6.83 -3.80
N ARG A 98 4.08 6.00 -2.75
CA ARG A 98 3.90 6.45 -1.36
C ARG A 98 5.09 7.32 -0.93
N MET A 99 4.79 8.49 -0.38
CA MET A 99 5.80 9.39 0.18
C MET A 99 6.26 8.92 1.56
N SER A 100 5.32 8.47 2.39
CA SER A 100 5.55 8.00 3.76
C SER A 100 4.65 6.79 4.05
N PRO A 101 5.00 5.94 5.03
CA PRO A 101 4.07 4.94 5.55
C PRO A 101 2.77 5.59 6.05
N ASN A 102 1.67 4.85 5.93
CA ASN A 102 0.39 5.28 6.48
C ASN A 102 0.48 5.44 8.00
N MET A 103 -0.27 6.39 8.55
CA MET A 103 -0.41 6.57 9.99
C MET A 103 -1.87 6.68 10.38
N VAL A 104 -2.23 6.20 11.57
CA VAL A 104 -3.56 6.48 12.12
C VAL A 104 -3.52 7.77 12.90
N VAL A 105 -4.51 8.61 12.68
CA VAL A 105 -4.68 9.89 13.36
C VAL A 105 -6.07 10.02 13.94
N ARG A 106 -6.20 10.89 14.95
CA ARG A 106 -7.46 11.23 15.59
C ARG A 106 -7.54 12.72 15.86
N TRP A 107 -8.70 13.30 15.55
CA TRP A 107 -9.02 14.68 15.89
C TRP A 107 -9.69 14.75 17.26
N GLU A 108 -9.14 15.53 18.18
CA GLU A 108 -9.66 15.68 19.54
C GLU A 108 -9.87 17.15 19.88
N ARG A 109 -11.03 17.52 20.39
CA ARG A 109 -11.29 18.89 20.87
C ARG A 109 -11.09 18.96 22.37
N ARG A 110 -10.29 19.92 22.83
CA ARG A 110 -10.01 20.17 24.24
C ARG A 110 -9.62 21.63 24.44
N ASP A 111 -10.12 22.26 25.50
CA ASP A 111 -9.71 23.59 25.98
C ASP A 111 -9.62 24.62 24.83
N GLY A 112 -10.75 24.91 24.16
CA GLY A 112 -10.81 25.90 23.07
C GLY A 112 -9.99 25.57 21.81
N ARG A 113 -9.45 24.34 21.70
CA ARG A 113 -8.58 23.91 20.60
C ARG A 113 -9.02 22.56 20.06
N VAL A 114 -8.55 22.27 18.85
CA VAL A 114 -8.61 20.94 18.25
C VAL A 114 -7.18 20.46 18.07
N TYR A 115 -6.93 19.19 18.35
CA TYR A 115 -5.62 18.54 18.26
C TYR A 115 -5.70 17.43 17.23
N LEU A 116 -4.63 17.28 16.44
CA LEU A 116 -4.41 16.09 15.63
C LEU A 116 -3.36 15.24 16.34
N ARG A 117 -3.71 14.00 16.66
CA ARG A 117 -2.82 13.05 17.34
C ARG A 117 -2.54 11.86 16.44
N ALA A 118 -1.33 11.29 16.53
CA ALA A 118 -1.04 10.00 15.92
C ALA A 118 -1.38 8.87 16.90
N VAL A 119 -2.28 7.97 16.50
CA VAL A 119 -2.76 6.85 17.32
C VAL A 119 -2.08 5.58 16.84
N SER A 120 -1.75 4.68 17.77
CA SER A 120 -1.28 3.33 17.48
C SER A 120 -2.23 2.30 18.07
N HIS A 121 -2.43 1.21 17.36
CA HIS A 121 -3.21 0.05 17.79
C HIS A 121 -2.34 -1.21 17.92
N GLU A 122 -1.01 -1.04 17.99
CA GLU A 122 -0.08 -2.17 18.16
C GLU A 122 -0.16 -2.80 19.55
N ASN A 123 -0.52 -2.03 20.58
CA ASN A 123 -0.73 -2.49 21.94
C ASN A 123 -2.18 -2.20 22.33
N THR A 124 -2.91 -3.23 22.76
CA THR A 124 -4.34 -3.15 23.05
C THR A 124 -4.67 -3.85 24.37
N ALA A 125 -5.87 -3.59 24.88
CA ALA A 125 -6.49 -4.32 25.98
C ALA A 125 -8.00 -4.09 25.91
N ASP A 126 -8.80 -5.04 26.44
CA ASP A 126 -10.24 -4.86 26.64
C ASP A 126 -10.50 -3.53 27.38
N ALA A 127 -11.30 -2.66 26.77
CA ALA A 127 -11.64 -1.33 27.27
C ALA A 127 -12.30 -1.34 28.67
N ASN A 128 -12.88 -2.46 29.08
CA ASN A 128 -13.51 -2.65 30.39
C ASN A 128 -12.54 -3.21 31.44
N SER A 129 -11.32 -3.58 31.05
CA SER A 129 -10.30 -4.13 31.96
C SER A 129 -9.46 -3.02 32.62
N SER A 130 -8.94 -3.28 33.83
CA SER A 130 -7.95 -2.39 34.45
C SER A 130 -6.65 -2.28 33.65
N LEU A 131 -6.37 -3.27 32.79
CA LEU A 131 -5.17 -3.29 31.94
C LEU A 131 -5.25 -2.23 30.83
N HIS A 132 -6.46 -1.83 30.40
CA HIS A 132 -6.65 -0.72 29.47
C HIS A 132 -5.99 0.57 29.96
N ILE A 133 -6.10 0.86 31.27
CA ILE A 133 -5.44 2.03 31.88
C ILE A 133 -3.91 1.94 31.72
N ALA A 134 -3.34 0.77 31.96
CA ALA A 134 -1.88 0.56 31.85
C ALA A 134 -1.40 0.70 30.40
N VAL A 135 -2.17 0.17 29.44
CA VAL A 135 -1.89 0.30 28.00
C VAL A 135 -1.95 1.77 27.58
N GLU A 136 -3.02 2.50 27.91
CA GLU A 136 -3.15 3.93 27.58
C GLU A 136 -2.02 4.77 28.21
N ASN A 137 -1.66 4.52 29.47
CA ASN A 137 -0.56 5.22 30.14
C ASN A 137 0.81 4.93 29.50
N SER A 138 0.99 3.73 28.93
CA SER A 138 2.26 3.30 28.33
C SER A 138 2.36 3.64 26.83
N ASN A 139 1.23 3.97 26.19
CA ASN A 139 1.12 4.19 24.74
C ASN A 139 0.48 5.55 24.42
N PHE A 140 0.95 6.61 25.09
CA PHE A 140 0.41 7.95 24.90
C PHE A 140 0.56 8.43 23.44
N ALA A 141 -0.56 8.65 22.76
CA ALA A 141 -0.59 9.14 21.39
C ALA A 141 0.03 10.55 21.26
N PRO A 142 1.12 10.75 20.49
CA PRO A 142 1.75 12.06 20.36
C PRO A 142 0.83 13.06 19.65
N VAL A 143 0.90 14.32 20.09
CA VAL A 143 0.21 15.45 19.43
C VAL A 143 1.04 15.88 18.22
N LEU A 144 0.51 15.70 17.02
CA LEU A 144 1.15 16.14 15.78
C LEU A 144 1.02 17.65 15.60
N GLN A 145 -0.17 18.19 15.86
CA GLN A 145 -0.46 19.61 15.71
C GLN A 145 -1.64 20.03 16.60
N SER A 146 -1.70 21.33 16.92
CA SER A 146 -2.81 21.94 17.64
C SER A 146 -3.34 23.16 16.91
N PHE A 147 -4.65 23.29 16.88
CA PHE A 147 -5.39 24.27 16.10
C PHE A 147 -6.28 25.08 17.04
N PRO A 148 -6.17 26.43 17.06
CA PRO A 148 -7.17 27.26 17.72
C PRO A 148 -8.54 27.02 17.09
N LEU A 149 -9.59 26.87 17.91
CA LEU A 149 -10.96 26.81 17.42
C LEU A 149 -11.35 28.20 16.89
N LYS A 150 -11.49 28.34 15.57
CA LYS A 150 -11.76 29.64 14.93
C LYS A 150 -13.22 30.04 15.09
N ALA A 151 -14.13 29.10 14.89
CA ALA A 151 -15.57 29.28 15.03
C ALA A 151 -16.25 27.94 15.37
N ARG A 152 -17.54 28.03 15.71
CA ARG A 152 -18.45 26.90 15.87
C ARG A 152 -19.53 27.00 14.80
N GLY A 153 -19.74 25.91 14.06
CA GLY A 153 -20.93 25.74 13.24
C GLY A 153 -22.03 25.01 14.01
N ASP A 154 -23.07 24.59 13.31
CA ASP A 154 -24.12 23.75 13.88
C ASP A 154 -23.61 22.31 14.03
N GLY A 155 -23.23 21.92 15.25
CA GLY A 155 -22.66 20.60 15.51
C GLY A 155 -21.25 20.38 14.93
N SER A 156 -20.49 21.44 14.64
CA SER A 156 -19.17 21.34 13.99
C SER A 156 -18.12 22.31 14.56
N SER A 157 -16.83 21.94 14.41
CA SER A 157 -15.67 22.73 14.82
C SER A 157 -14.93 23.26 13.60
N VAL A 158 -14.74 24.58 13.50
CA VAL A 158 -14.00 25.21 12.39
C VAL A 158 -12.57 25.52 12.82
N ILE A 159 -11.59 25.00 12.08
CA ILE A 159 -10.16 25.25 12.28
C ILE A 159 -9.50 25.72 10.98
N ASP A 160 -8.35 26.37 11.12
CA ASP A 160 -7.47 26.69 10.00
C ASP A 160 -6.42 25.58 9.84
N ALA A 161 -6.54 24.81 8.76
CA ALA A 161 -5.67 23.68 8.44
C ALA A 161 -4.56 24.04 7.45
N THR A 162 -4.43 25.31 7.05
CA THR A 162 -3.50 25.76 6.00
C THR A 162 -2.06 25.31 6.29
N ASP A 163 -1.58 25.56 7.51
CA ASP A 163 -0.21 25.26 7.90
C ASP A 163 0.04 23.77 8.20
N LEU A 164 -1.01 22.95 8.30
CA LEU A 164 -0.84 21.49 8.38
C LEU A 164 -0.22 20.94 7.09
N TYR A 165 -0.63 21.48 5.94
CA TYR A 165 -0.22 21.00 4.63
C TYR A 165 0.81 21.90 3.94
N LEU A 166 0.83 23.19 4.27
CA LEU A 166 1.76 24.14 3.69
C LEU A 166 2.87 24.58 4.65
N GLY A 167 2.85 24.14 5.91
CA GLY A 167 3.98 24.25 6.84
C GLY A 167 4.91 23.04 6.77
N ASP A 168 6.04 23.10 7.48
CA ASP A 168 7.00 21.98 7.55
C ASP A 168 6.66 20.98 8.67
N VAL A 169 5.48 20.34 8.56
CA VAL A 169 4.99 19.34 9.53
C VAL A 169 5.54 17.96 9.14
N PRO A 170 6.41 17.30 9.93
CA PRO A 170 7.11 16.08 9.52
C PRO A 170 6.22 14.92 9.06
N ALA A 171 4.98 14.86 9.55
CA ALA A 171 3.98 13.87 9.16
C ALA A 171 3.44 14.06 7.73
N PHE A 172 3.52 15.27 7.18
CA PHE A 172 2.96 15.69 5.90
C PHE A 172 4.01 16.26 4.93
N THR A 173 5.30 16.18 5.28
CA THR A 173 6.40 16.69 4.46
C THR A 173 7.40 15.61 4.07
N LEU A 174 8.41 16.00 3.28
CA LEU A 174 9.42 15.10 2.74
C LEU A 174 10.09 14.28 3.86
N PRO A 175 10.19 12.94 3.74
CA PRO A 175 10.75 12.11 4.80
C PRO A 175 12.19 12.45 5.14
N ARG A 176 12.56 12.26 6.42
CA ARG A 176 13.92 12.55 6.93
C ARG A 176 15.02 11.91 6.10
N GLN A 177 14.87 10.64 5.70
CA GLN A 177 15.88 9.93 4.90
C GLN A 177 16.11 10.60 3.54
N THR A 178 15.03 11.01 2.86
CA THR A 178 15.09 11.73 1.59
C THR A 178 15.71 13.11 1.77
N ARG A 179 15.36 13.83 2.84
CA ARG A 179 15.99 15.11 3.19
C ARG A 179 17.49 14.98 3.39
N THR A 180 17.93 13.94 4.10
CA THR A 180 19.36 13.65 4.30
C THR A 180 20.05 13.30 2.99
N ARG A 181 19.45 12.42 2.17
CA ARG A 181 20.02 11.99 0.88
C ARG A 181 20.28 13.15 -0.08
N HIS A 182 19.40 14.15 -0.10
CA HIS A 182 19.51 15.29 -1.00
C HIS A 182 20.06 16.56 -0.35
N THR A 183 20.53 16.47 0.90
CA THR A 183 21.06 17.61 1.67
C THR A 183 20.09 18.80 1.63
N VAL A 184 18.85 18.55 2.04
CA VAL A 184 17.80 19.58 2.12
C VAL A 184 18.16 20.60 3.19
N ARG A 185 18.17 21.89 2.84
CA ARG A 185 18.45 23.01 3.74
C ARG A 185 17.19 23.51 4.44
N ALA A 186 16.15 23.84 3.67
CA ALA A 186 14.93 24.43 4.20
C ALA A 186 13.70 24.07 3.36
N TYR A 187 12.54 24.07 4.02
CA TYR A 187 11.23 24.10 3.37
C TYR A 187 10.91 25.53 2.90
N GLU A 188 10.32 25.66 1.72
CA GLU A 188 10.19 26.93 1.00
C GLU A 188 8.71 27.30 0.84
N ARG A 189 8.13 27.95 1.85
CA ARG A 189 6.70 28.33 1.88
C ARG A 189 6.27 29.18 0.69
N SER A 190 7.12 30.10 0.24
CA SER A 190 6.84 30.98 -0.91
C SER A 190 6.86 30.27 -2.26
N ARG A 191 7.34 29.03 -2.30
CA ARG A 191 7.35 28.15 -3.49
C ARG A 191 6.45 26.92 -3.31
N SER A 192 5.54 26.99 -2.35
CA SER A 192 4.64 25.89 -1.99
C SER A 192 3.21 26.42 -1.89
N TRP A 193 2.24 25.73 -2.49
CA TRP A 193 0.85 26.20 -2.57
C TRP A 193 -0.15 25.04 -2.57
N LEU A 194 -1.40 25.37 -2.24
CA LEU A 194 -2.54 24.46 -2.33
C LEU A 194 -3.09 24.50 -3.76
N GLU A 195 -3.03 23.37 -4.45
CA GLU A 195 -3.69 23.18 -5.75
C GLU A 195 -5.20 23.14 -5.52
N TRP A 196 -5.65 22.10 -4.83
CA TRP A 196 -7.06 21.89 -4.52
C TRP A 196 -7.25 21.10 -3.22
N ALA A 197 -8.45 21.20 -2.67
CA ALA A 197 -8.92 20.43 -1.54
C ALA A 197 -10.31 19.91 -1.90
N ARG A 198 -10.56 18.61 -1.71
CA ARG A 198 -11.83 17.96 -2.02
C ARG A 198 -12.31 17.09 -0.86
N SER A 199 -13.61 17.07 -0.64
CA SER A 199 -14.25 16.27 0.40
C SER A 199 -15.15 15.21 -0.21
N PHE A 200 -14.96 13.97 0.22
CA PHE A 200 -15.78 12.82 -0.16
C PHE A 200 -16.48 12.26 1.08
N PRO A 201 -17.49 11.39 0.93
CA PRO A 201 -18.23 10.86 2.08
C PRO A 201 -17.37 10.17 3.14
N MET A 202 -16.23 9.56 2.75
CA MET A 202 -15.37 8.78 3.63
C MET A 202 -13.95 9.31 3.74
N ASN A 203 -13.59 10.36 3.02
CA ASN A 203 -12.23 10.88 3.01
C ASN A 203 -12.14 12.35 2.62
N VAL A 204 -11.07 13.00 3.04
CA VAL A 204 -10.66 14.33 2.61
C VAL A 204 -9.34 14.23 1.86
N GLU A 205 -9.27 14.90 0.71
CA GLU A 205 -8.14 14.85 -0.21
C GLU A 205 -7.56 16.25 -0.39
N ILE A 206 -6.30 16.44 -0.01
CA ILE A 206 -5.61 17.72 -0.07
C ILE A 206 -4.41 17.61 -1.01
N ARG A 207 -4.43 18.40 -2.09
CA ARG A 207 -3.36 18.45 -3.09
C ARG A 207 -2.51 19.68 -2.91
N VAL A 208 -1.22 19.48 -2.68
CA VAL A 208 -0.26 20.57 -2.50
C VAL A 208 0.97 20.37 -3.37
N VAL A 209 1.54 21.49 -3.80
CA VAL A 209 2.92 21.54 -4.28
C VAL A 209 3.80 21.95 -3.11
N GLN A 210 4.82 21.14 -2.84
CA GLN A 210 5.83 21.42 -1.82
C GLN A 210 7.19 21.62 -2.47
N SER A 211 7.92 22.63 -1.98
CA SER A 211 9.25 22.95 -2.45
C SER A 211 10.25 23.09 -1.31
N TYR A 212 11.49 22.68 -1.58
CA TYR A 212 12.62 22.74 -0.65
C TYR A 212 13.83 23.32 -1.36
N SER A 213 14.72 23.97 -0.61
CA SER A 213 16.10 24.23 -1.06
C SER A 213 16.99 23.05 -0.69
N ALA A 214 17.87 22.64 -1.60
CA ALA A 214 18.71 21.44 -1.45
C ALA A 214 20.06 21.63 -2.15
N ASP A 215 21.13 21.10 -1.56
CA ASP A 215 22.47 21.11 -2.17
C ASP A 215 22.67 19.99 -3.19
N GLN A 216 21.96 18.87 -3.04
CA GLN A 216 22.06 17.72 -3.95
C GLN A 216 20.67 17.27 -4.41
N PRO A 217 19.93 18.13 -5.13
CA PRO A 217 18.62 17.75 -5.65
C PRO A 217 18.77 16.58 -6.65
N PRO A 218 17.71 15.76 -6.81
CA PRO A 218 17.77 14.55 -7.63
C PRO A 218 18.01 14.83 -9.12
N SER A 219 17.58 16.00 -9.60
CA SER A 219 17.85 16.49 -10.94
C SER A 219 17.93 18.03 -10.92
N SER A 220 18.26 18.64 -12.06
CA SER A 220 18.32 20.10 -12.21
C SER A 220 19.22 20.78 -11.15
N ALA A 221 20.41 20.22 -10.89
CA ALA A 221 21.33 20.64 -9.82
C ALA A 221 21.59 22.16 -9.76
N ARG A 222 21.65 22.83 -10.92
CA ARG A 222 21.82 24.29 -11.00
C ARG A 222 20.72 25.08 -10.28
N GLY A 223 19.51 24.52 -10.20
CA GLY A 223 18.36 25.14 -9.53
C GLY A 223 18.35 24.99 -8.01
N GLY A 224 19.12 24.04 -7.45
CA GLY A 224 19.25 23.86 -5.99
C GLY A 224 17.92 23.64 -5.25
N ALA A 225 16.96 22.99 -5.91
CA ALA A 225 15.60 22.86 -5.41
C ALA A 225 15.03 21.47 -5.64
N ILE A 226 14.15 21.05 -4.72
CA ILE A 226 13.31 19.87 -4.87
C ILE A 226 11.88 20.35 -4.84
N SER A 227 11.10 20.03 -5.88
CA SER A 227 9.68 20.37 -5.95
C SER A 227 8.89 19.15 -6.42
N PHE A 228 7.74 18.93 -5.82
CA PHE A 228 6.84 17.84 -6.17
C PHE A 228 5.40 18.18 -5.77
N GLU A 229 4.46 17.52 -6.42
CA GLU A 229 3.05 17.56 -6.09
C GLU A 229 2.69 16.33 -5.27
N VAL A 230 2.06 16.50 -4.11
CA VAL A 230 1.69 15.43 -3.20
C VAL A 230 0.21 15.51 -2.86
N ASN A 231 -0.44 14.34 -2.86
CA ASN A 231 -1.76 14.16 -2.30
C ASN A 231 -1.65 13.71 -0.85
N HIS A 232 -2.43 14.33 0.03
CA HIS A 232 -2.69 13.80 1.36
C HIS A 232 -4.15 13.39 1.46
N SER A 233 -4.35 12.09 1.68
CA SER A 233 -5.65 11.47 1.89
C SER A 233 -5.85 11.25 3.38
N MET A 234 -6.97 11.69 3.93
CA MET A 234 -7.39 11.38 5.30
C MET A 234 -8.70 10.60 5.26
N ILE A 235 -8.63 9.30 5.56
CA ILE A 235 -9.69 8.33 5.29
C ILE A 235 -10.27 7.84 6.61
N LEU A 236 -11.59 7.99 6.81
CA LEU A 236 -12.26 7.59 8.04
C LEU A 236 -12.27 6.07 8.20
N LEU A 237 -11.82 5.57 9.35
CA LEU A 237 -11.94 4.15 9.67
C LEU A 237 -13.39 3.78 10.08
N PRO A 238 -13.83 2.53 9.82
CA PRO A 238 -15.13 2.03 10.24
C PRO A 238 -15.41 2.30 11.71
N LYS A 239 -16.68 2.56 12.05
CA LYS A 239 -17.04 2.78 13.46
C LYS A 239 -16.82 1.50 14.26
N GLU A 240 -17.38 0.41 13.74
CA GLU A 240 -17.21 -0.94 14.27
C GLU A 240 -16.17 -1.68 13.41
N PRO A 241 -15.00 -2.04 13.99
CA PRO A 241 -14.01 -2.85 13.30
C PRO A 241 -14.62 -4.20 12.85
N MET A 242 -14.19 -4.72 11.69
CA MET A 242 -14.48 -6.10 11.29
C MET A 242 -13.97 -7.08 12.35
N MET A 243 -14.64 -8.21 12.55
CA MET A 243 -14.06 -9.31 13.35
C MET A 243 -12.75 -9.78 12.68
N PRO A 244 -11.59 -9.62 13.35
CA PRO A 244 -10.32 -10.05 12.77
C PRO A 244 -10.27 -11.58 12.69
N ARG A 245 -9.50 -12.11 11.75
CA ARG A 245 -9.20 -13.55 11.66
C ARG A 245 -7.74 -13.78 11.99
N LEU A 246 -7.46 -14.74 12.87
CA LEU A 246 -6.10 -15.08 13.26
C LEU A 246 -5.29 -15.58 12.07
N PHE A 247 -4.06 -15.12 11.97
CA PHE A 247 -3.11 -15.60 10.98
C PHE A 247 -2.68 -17.04 11.29
N ASP A 248 -2.64 -17.88 10.24
CA ASP A 248 -2.07 -19.23 10.29
C ASP A 248 -0.98 -19.37 9.23
N GLU A 249 0.23 -19.75 9.66
CA GLU A 249 1.39 -19.89 8.80
C GLU A 249 1.28 -21.03 7.78
N ARG A 250 0.38 -21.99 8.00
CA ARG A 250 0.15 -23.12 7.08
C ARG A 250 -0.57 -22.68 5.81
N VAL A 251 -1.33 -21.58 5.87
CA VAL A 251 -2.06 -21.01 4.72
C VAL A 251 -1.32 -19.81 4.14
N GLY A 252 -0.85 -18.89 4.99
CA GLY A 252 -0.14 -17.69 4.57
C GLY A 252 -1.06 -16.57 4.07
N PHE A 253 -1.00 -15.43 4.74
CA PHE A 253 -1.71 -14.18 4.42
C PHE A 253 -0.82 -12.99 4.79
N PHE A 254 -1.02 -11.83 4.14
CA PHE A 254 -0.59 -10.57 4.72
C PHE A 254 -1.27 -10.39 6.07
N SER A 255 -0.58 -9.79 7.03
CA SER A 255 -1.09 -9.68 8.39
C SER A 255 -0.63 -8.40 9.06
N ILE A 256 -1.47 -7.88 9.94
CA ILE A 256 -1.07 -6.93 10.97
C ILE A 256 -0.66 -7.67 12.24
N SER A 257 0.09 -7.02 13.11
CA SER A 257 0.48 -7.56 14.42
C SER A 257 -0.05 -6.65 15.53
N GLN A 258 -0.60 -7.25 16.58
CA GLN A 258 -1.06 -6.57 17.78
C GLN A 258 -0.64 -7.34 19.03
N THR A 259 -0.47 -6.64 20.13
CA THR A 259 -0.22 -7.23 21.45
C THR A 259 -1.39 -6.86 22.36
N ASP A 260 -2.29 -7.82 22.57
CA ASP A 260 -3.41 -7.66 23.49
C ASP A 260 -3.01 -8.11 24.90
N TYR A 261 -2.94 -7.14 25.81
CA TYR A 261 -2.57 -7.35 27.21
C TYR A 261 -3.70 -7.94 28.05
N SER A 262 -4.95 -7.93 27.57
CA SER A 262 -6.11 -8.47 28.29
C SER A 262 -6.29 -9.99 28.15
N ARG A 263 -5.46 -10.64 27.33
CA ARG A 263 -5.52 -12.09 27.11
C ARG A 263 -5.09 -12.89 28.33
N GLU A 264 -5.71 -14.06 28.49
CA GLU A 264 -5.31 -15.06 29.47
C GLU A 264 -4.01 -15.77 29.04
N PHE A 265 -2.90 -15.03 29.03
CA PHE A 265 -1.57 -15.55 28.74
C PHE A 265 -0.59 -15.05 29.80
N GLN A 266 0.24 -15.96 30.35
CA GLN A 266 1.28 -15.60 31.30
C GLN A 266 2.51 -15.03 30.57
N GLY A 267 2.39 -13.80 30.05
CA GLY A 267 3.46 -13.09 29.36
C GLY A 267 2.95 -12.07 28.35
N VAL A 268 3.83 -11.64 27.45
CA VAL A 268 3.50 -10.74 26.35
C VAL A 268 3.81 -11.46 25.04
N ARG A 269 2.80 -11.67 24.20
CA ARG A 269 2.97 -12.31 22.89
C ARG A 269 2.15 -11.57 21.83
N PRO A 270 2.78 -11.10 20.75
CA PRO A 270 2.05 -10.57 19.61
C PRO A 270 1.17 -11.63 18.95
N GLN A 271 -0.06 -11.26 18.64
CA GLN A 271 -0.95 -11.95 17.71
C GLN A 271 -0.88 -11.29 16.35
N ARG A 272 -1.11 -12.11 15.32
CA ARG A 272 -1.21 -11.65 13.95
C ARG A 272 -2.63 -11.88 13.45
N TYR A 273 -3.19 -10.89 12.78
CA TYR A 273 -4.49 -10.96 12.13
C TYR A 273 -4.32 -10.78 10.63
N ILE A 274 -5.03 -11.57 9.83
CA ILE A 274 -4.92 -11.49 8.37
C ILE A 274 -5.49 -10.17 7.86
N VAL A 275 -4.91 -9.68 6.77
CA VAL A 275 -5.41 -8.52 6.03
C VAL A 275 -6.36 -9.00 4.94
N ARG A 276 -7.63 -8.57 4.99
CA ARG A 276 -8.67 -8.96 4.02
C ARG A 276 -9.76 -7.90 3.88
N TYR A 277 -10.46 -7.90 2.76
CA TYR A 277 -11.67 -7.08 2.57
C TYR A 277 -12.86 -7.68 3.34
N ARG A 278 -13.75 -6.83 3.86
CA ARG A 278 -14.93 -7.29 4.61
C ARG A 278 -16.00 -7.82 3.65
N LEU A 279 -16.26 -9.13 3.68
CA LEU A 279 -17.38 -9.76 2.98
C LEU A 279 -18.34 -10.38 4.00
N GLU A 280 -19.59 -9.96 3.95
CA GLU A 280 -20.69 -10.46 4.79
C GLU A 280 -21.83 -10.91 3.88
N PRO A 281 -22.44 -12.08 4.12
CA PRO A 281 -23.51 -12.59 3.27
C PRO A 281 -24.75 -11.70 3.34
N SER A 282 -25.27 -11.28 2.19
CA SER A 282 -26.52 -10.50 2.11
C SER A 282 -27.74 -11.30 2.57
N ASP A 283 -27.73 -12.62 2.37
CA ASP A 283 -28.70 -13.57 2.91
C ASP A 283 -27.97 -14.68 3.69
N PRO A 284 -27.79 -14.50 5.02
CA PRO A 284 -27.13 -15.50 5.85
C PRO A 284 -27.82 -16.87 5.86
N ALA A 285 -29.14 -16.91 5.66
CA ALA A 285 -29.91 -18.15 5.69
C ALA A 285 -29.71 -18.96 4.40
N ALA A 286 -29.68 -18.31 3.24
CA ALA A 286 -29.33 -18.94 1.97
C ALA A 286 -27.86 -19.41 1.96
N TRP A 287 -26.95 -18.55 2.44
CA TRP A 287 -25.54 -18.91 2.56
C TRP A 287 -25.33 -20.14 3.46
N ALA A 288 -26.03 -20.22 4.60
CA ALA A 288 -25.96 -21.36 5.52
C ALA A 288 -26.49 -22.67 4.90
N ARG A 289 -27.35 -22.60 3.87
CA ARG A 289 -27.78 -23.77 3.07
C ARG A 289 -26.78 -24.17 1.98
N GLY A 290 -25.66 -23.44 1.85
CA GLY A 290 -24.65 -23.65 0.81
C GLY A 290 -24.95 -22.96 -0.52
N GLU A 291 -25.95 -22.07 -0.56
CA GLU A 291 -26.25 -21.27 -1.76
C GLU A 291 -25.24 -20.11 -1.90
N LEU A 292 -24.84 -19.80 -3.13
CA LEU A 292 -24.04 -18.62 -3.41
C LEU A 292 -24.88 -17.35 -3.23
N VAL A 293 -24.43 -16.41 -2.41
CA VAL A 293 -25.10 -15.13 -2.17
C VAL A 293 -24.20 -13.97 -2.59
N GLU A 294 -24.76 -12.79 -2.83
CA GLU A 294 -23.94 -11.59 -2.97
C GLU A 294 -23.48 -11.11 -1.59
N PRO A 295 -22.31 -10.47 -1.47
CA PRO A 295 -21.96 -9.80 -0.21
C PRO A 295 -22.82 -8.55 0.00
N VAL A 296 -23.03 -8.14 1.26
CA VAL A 296 -23.70 -6.89 1.62
C VAL A 296 -23.03 -5.69 0.92
N ASN A 297 -21.69 -5.68 0.90
CA ASN A 297 -20.88 -4.70 0.19
C ASN A 297 -19.97 -5.42 -0.82
N PRO A 298 -20.32 -5.43 -2.11
CA PRO A 298 -19.42 -5.91 -3.15
C PRO A 298 -18.17 -5.03 -3.26
N TRP A 299 -17.04 -5.67 -3.54
CA TRP A 299 -15.77 -4.97 -3.73
C TRP A 299 -15.72 -4.34 -5.13
N VAL A 300 -16.01 -3.04 -5.22
CA VAL A 300 -16.03 -2.31 -6.48
C VAL A 300 -14.65 -1.77 -6.85
N TRP A 301 -14.20 -2.12 -8.05
CA TRP A 301 -12.96 -1.68 -8.68
C TRP A 301 -13.24 -0.78 -9.88
N TYR A 302 -12.46 0.30 -9.99
CA TYR A 302 -12.48 1.18 -11.15
C TYR A 302 -11.16 1.12 -11.92
N ILE A 303 -11.27 0.93 -13.23
CA ILE A 303 -10.16 1.06 -14.18
C ILE A 303 -10.01 2.53 -14.54
N ASP A 304 -8.80 3.07 -14.34
CA ASP A 304 -8.41 4.43 -14.73
C ASP A 304 -8.69 4.67 -16.23
N PRO A 305 -9.39 5.75 -16.62
CA PRO A 305 -9.69 6.05 -18.02
C PRO A 305 -8.43 6.28 -18.88
N ALA A 306 -7.27 6.51 -18.27
CA ALA A 306 -5.98 6.57 -18.98
C ALA A 306 -5.51 5.20 -19.50
N THR A 307 -6.16 4.10 -19.09
CA THR A 307 -5.83 2.74 -19.58
C THR A 307 -6.17 2.63 -21.07
N PRO A 308 -5.23 2.18 -21.93
CA PRO A 308 -5.51 1.96 -23.35
C PRO A 308 -6.74 1.07 -23.55
N ALA A 309 -7.66 1.51 -24.41
CA ALA A 309 -8.99 0.89 -24.54
C ALA A 309 -8.96 -0.62 -24.84
N HIS A 310 -7.99 -1.08 -25.63
CA HIS A 310 -7.82 -2.49 -25.98
C HIS A 310 -7.33 -3.36 -24.80
N LEU A 311 -6.77 -2.76 -23.74
CA LEU A 311 -6.32 -3.46 -22.53
C LEU A 311 -7.40 -3.57 -21.45
N ILE A 312 -8.46 -2.75 -21.53
CA ILE A 312 -9.55 -2.73 -20.53
C ILE A 312 -10.19 -4.12 -20.33
N PRO A 313 -10.49 -4.91 -21.37
CA PRO A 313 -11.04 -6.25 -21.19
C PRO A 313 -10.13 -7.17 -20.37
N TYR A 314 -8.83 -7.14 -20.63
CA TYR A 314 -7.81 -7.94 -19.93
C TYR A 314 -7.65 -7.51 -18.47
N PHE A 315 -7.66 -6.20 -18.18
CA PHE A 315 -7.57 -5.72 -16.79
C PHE A 315 -8.82 -6.11 -16.01
N ARG A 316 -9.99 -5.98 -16.64
CA ARG A 316 -11.27 -6.41 -16.07
C ARG A 316 -11.26 -7.90 -15.76
N GLU A 317 -10.83 -8.73 -16.70
CA GLU A 317 -10.77 -10.18 -16.53
C GLU A 317 -9.79 -10.59 -15.42
N GLY A 318 -8.60 -9.98 -15.36
CA GLY A 318 -7.60 -10.27 -14.34
C GLY A 318 -8.11 -9.98 -12.91
N ILE A 319 -8.94 -8.95 -12.73
CA ILE A 319 -9.58 -8.68 -11.42
C ILE A 319 -10.73 -9.67 -11.18
N LEU A 320 -11.61 -9.88 -12.17
CA LEU A 320 -12.83 -10.67 -12.01
C LEU A 320 -12.57 -12.18 -11.85
N GLU A 321 -11.42 -12.72 -12.27
CA GLU A 321 -11.13 -14.15 -12.12
C GLU A 321 -11.16 -14.62 -10.65
N TRP A 322 -10.87 -13.72 -9.71
CA TRP A 322 -10.90 -13.98 -8.28
C TRP A 322 -12.32 -14.28 -7.74
N ASN A 323 -13.38 -13.92 -8.48
CA ASN A 323 -14.74 -14.33 -8.12
C ASN A 323 -14.88 -15.84 -8.01
N ALA A 324 -14.18 -16.63 -8.83
CA ALA A 324 -14.22 -18.08 -8.75
C ALA A 324 -13.72 -18.62 -7.39
N ALA A 325 -12.78 -17.93 -6.74
CA ALA A 325 -12.33 -18.28 -5.40
C ALA A 325 -13.28 -17.78 -4.30
N PHE A 326 -13.90 -16.61 -4.49
CA PHE A 326 -14.94 -16.11 -3.59
C PHE A 326 -16.21 -16.98 -3.61
N GLU A 327 -16.51 -17.63 -4.74
CA GLU A 327 -17.61 -18.61 -4.82
C GLU A 327 -17.37 -19.79 -3.87
N LEU A 328 -16.12 -20.23 -3.68
CA LEU A 328 -15.77 -21.26 -2.69
C LEU A 328 -15.97 -20.79 -1.24
N ALA A 329 -15.90 -19.47 -1.00
CA ALA A 329 -16.28 -18.85 0.26
C ALA A 329 -17.81 -18.62 0.39
N GLY A 330 -18.58 -18.96 -0.65
CA GLY A 330 -20.05 -18.82 -0.70
C GLY A 330 -20.55 -17.48 -1.28
N PHE A 331 -19.67 -16.71 -1.94
CA PHE A 331 -20.02 -15.41 -2.50
C PHE A 331 -19.98 -15.41 -4.04
N ARG A 332 -21.09 -15.04 -4.68
CA ARG A 332 -21.10 -14.68 -6.11
C ARG A 332 -20.95 -13.16 -6.25
N ASN A 333 -20.38 -12.71 -7.37
CA ASN A 333 -20.20 -11.28 -7.68
C ASN A 333 -19.51 -10.48 -6.55
N ALA A 334 -18.58 -11.12 -5.82
CA ALA A 334 -17.89 -10.49 -4.71
C ALA A 334 -17.04 -9.29 -5.17
N MET A 335 -16.43 -9.41 -6.35
CA MET A 335 -15.72 -8.33 -7.03
C MET A 335 -16.50 -7.83 -8.23
N GLN A 336 -16.57 -6.51 -8.38
CA GLN A 336 -17.17 -5.84 -9.53
C GLN A 336 -16.17 -4.88 -10.14
N VAL A 337 -16.13 -4.80 -11.47
CA VAL A 337 -15.21 -3.90 -12.19
C VAL A 337 -16.01 -2.92 -13.06
N ARG A 338 -15.63 -1.65 -13.01
CA ARG A 338 -16.18 -0.56 -13.81
C ARG A 338 -15.03 0.21 -14.45
N VAL A 339 -15.31 0.92 -15.55
CA VAL A 339 -14.38 1.94 -16.05
C VAL A 339 -14.76 3.23 -15.33
N ALA A 340 -13.77 3.98 -14.85
CA ALA A 340 -14.02 5.26 -14.22
C ALA A 340 -14.66 6.22 -15.25
N PRO A 341 -15.72 6.95 -14.85
CA PRO A 341 -16.35 7.92 -15.74
C PRO A 341 -15.36 9.02 -16.09
N THR A 342 -15.53 9.57 -17.27
CA THR A 342 -14.86 10.80 -17.67
C THR A 342 -15.39 11.99 -16.86
N GLU A 343 -14.61 13.07 -16.78
CA GLU A 343 -15.02 14.31 -16.09
C GLU A 343 -16.35 14.88 -16.64
N GLY A 344 -16.66 14.64 -17.92
CA GLY A 344 -17.92 15.04 -18.53
C GLY A 344 -19.12 14.16 -18.15
N GLU A 345 -18.88 12.90 -17.77
CA GLU A 345 -19.95 11.95 -17.35
C GLU A 345 -20.26 12.08 -15.87
N ASP A 346 -19.23 12.24 -15.03
CA ASP A 346 -19.36 12.48 -13.60
C ASP A 346 -18.21 13.38 -13.11
N PRO A 347 -18.43 14.70 -12.99
CA PRO A 347 -17.39 15.64 -12.58
C PRO A 347 -17.00 15.48 -11.09
N GLU A 348 -17.83 14.83 -10.29
CA GLU A 348 -17.59 14.58 -8.86
C GLU A 348 -16.81 13.28 -8.63
N PHE A 349 -16.73 12.41 -9.65
CA PHE A 349 -15.97 11.19 -9.55
C PHE A 349 -14.47 11.47 -9.40
N SER A 350 -13.83 10.72 -8.52
CA SER A 350 -12.38 10.74 -8.39
C SER A 350 -11.84 9.35 -8.14
N LEU A 351 -10.73 9.02 -8.79
CA LEU A 351 -9.91 7.85 -8.44
C LEU A 351 -9.32 7.95 -7.02
N LEU A 352 -9.49 9.08 -6.32
CA LEU A 352 -9.05 9.29 -4.95
C LEU A 352 -10.18 9.08 -3.93
N ASP A 353 -11.42 8.87 -4.36
CA ASP A 353 -12.52 8.53 -3.48
C ASP A 353 -12.26 7.18 -2.77
N ALA A 354 -12.25 7.19 -1.43
CA ALA A 354 -11.92 6.02 -0.64
C ALA A 354 -12.98 4.91 -0.66
N ARG A 355 -14.18 5.20 -1.20
CA ARG A 355 -15.25 4.19 -1.37
C ARG A 355 -14.89 3.12 -2.41
N TYR A 356 -13.92 3.39 -3.28
CA TYR A 356 -13.61 2.55 -4.42
C TYR A 356 -12.15 2.11 -4.44
N SER A 357 -11.92 0.88 -4.91
CA SER A 357 -10.58 0.43 -5.26
C SER A 357 -10.27 0.76 -6.71
N VAL A 358 -9.00 0.97 -7.03
CA VAL A 358 -8.61 1.48 -8.35
C VAL A 358 -7.40 0.75 -8.91
N ILE A 359 -7.39 0.57 -10.23
CA ILE A 359 -6.19 0.23 -11.00
C ILE A 359 -5.84 1.40 -11.91
N ARG A 360 -4.62 1.94 -11.74
CA ARG A 360 -4.10 3.09 -12.48
C ARG A 360 -3.12 2.66 -13.55
N TYR A 361 -3.19 3.30 -14.72
CA TYR A 361 -2.20 3.16 -15.78
C TYR A 361 -1.18 4.30 -15.67
N VAL A 362 0.08 3.98 -15.41
CA VAL A 362 1.13 4.95 -15.10
C VAL A 362 2.19 4.97 -16.21
N ALA A 363 2.36 6.12 -16.86
CA ALA A 363 3.41 6.33 -17.86
C ALA A 363 4.79 6.45 -17.19
N SER A 364 5.44 5.30 -16.95
CA SER A 364 6.77 5.20 -16.35
C SER A 364 7.57 4.09 -17.04
N PRO A 365 8.90 4.24 -17.20
CA PRO A 365 9.77 3.16 -17.66
C PRO A 365 9.95 2.05 -16.62
N THR A 366 9.37 2.19 -15.43
CA THR A 366 9.37 1.15 -14.40
C THR A 366 8.74 -0.13 -14.96
N ARG A 367 9.52 -1.22 -14.95
CA ARG A 367 9.14 -2.50 -15.57
C ARG A 367 8.34 -3.41 -14.64
N SER A 368 7.52 -2.88 -13.74
CA SER A 368 6.83 -3.67 -12.72
C SER A 368 5.35 -3.30 -12.67
N ALA A 369 4.59 -4.00 -11.85
CA ALA A 369 3.34 -3.51 -11.27
C ALA A 369 3.48 -3.47 -9.75
N ASN A 370 2.54 -2.81 -9.06
CA ASN A 370 2.37 -2.97 -7.63
C ASN A 370 0.91 -2.88 -7.22
N SER A 371 0.54 -3.67 -6.21
CA SER A 371 -0.79 -3.66 -5.59
C SER A 371 -0.74 -4.18 -4.16
N GLY A 372 -1.82 -3.91 -3.43
CA GLY A 372 -2.04 -4.36 -2.06
C GLY A 372 -3.21 -3.63 -1.43
N GLY A 373 -3.56 -4.05 -0.22
CA GLY A 373 -4.42 -3.27 0.67
C GLY A 373 -3.80 -1.89 0.88
N ASP A 374 -4.39 -0.88 0.25
CA ASP A 374 -3.81 0.45 0.25
C ASP A 374 -4.04 1.13 1.61
N VAL A 375 -5.23 0.88 2.16
CA VAL A 375 -5.67 1.38 3.46
C VAL A 375 -6.22 0.19 4.24
N VAL A 376 -5.59 -0.10 5.36
CA VAL A 376 -5.94 -1.21 6.25
C VAL A 376 -6.30 -0.63 7.61
N ASP A 377 -7.43 -1.05 8.17
CA ASP A 377 -7.78 -0.77 9.56
C ASP A 377 -6.86 -1.60 10.47
N PRO A 378 -5.93 -0.97 11.23
CA PRO A 378 -4.99 -1.71 12.05
C PRO A 378 -5.65 -2.36 13.26
N ARG A 379 -6.95 -2.14 13.52
CA ARG A 379 -7.69 -2.77 14.62
C ARG A 379 -8.17 -4.17 14.24
N SER A 380 -8.40 -4.43 12.96
CA SER A 380 -9.04 -5.66 12.46
C SER A 380 -8.33 -6.35 11.29
N GLY A 381 -7.45 -5.64 10.57
CA GLY A 381 -6.91 -6.10 9.28
C GLY A 381 -7.85 -5.87 8.10
N GLU A 382 -8.95 -5.13 8.28
CA GLU A 382 -9.89 -4.81 7.21
C GLU A 382 -9.24 -3.91 6.14
N VAL A 383 -9.21 -4.37 4.89
CA VAL A 383 -8.86 -3.55 3.73
C VAL A 383 -10.06 -2.66 3.40
N LEU A 384 -9.90 -1.34 3.52
CA LEU A 384 -10.94 -0.37 3.12
C LEU A 384 -10.89 -0.08 1.63
N ARG A 385 -9.67 -0.01 1.10
CA ARG A 385 -9.40 0.31 -0.30
C ARG A 385 -8.12 -0.38 -0.75
N ALA A 386 -8.15 -0.88 -1.98
CA ALA A 386 -6.97 -1.30 -2.72
C ALA A 386 -6.59 -0.29 -3.81
N HIS A 387 -5.31 -0.28 -4.14
CA HIS A 387 -4.77 0.57 -5.20
C HIS A 387 -3.68 -0.20 -5.94
N THR A 388 -3.86 -0.36 -7.24
CA THR A 388 -2.89 -0.98 -8.14
C THR A 388 -2.29 0.06 -9.06
N ASN A 389 -0.96 0.12 -9.19
CA ASN A 389 -0.32 0.83 -10.29
C ASN A 389 0.20 -0.18 -11.33
N GLN A 390 -0.25 0.01 -12.56
CA GLN A 390 0.26 -0.68 -13.72
C GLN A 390 1.16 0.28 -14.51
N TYR A 391 2.46 0.01 -14.52
CA TYR A 391 3.43 0.89 -15.18
C TYR A 391 3.63 0.46 -16.64
N HIS A 392 3.68 1.43 -17.56
CA HIS A 392 3.82 1.19 -19.00
C HIS A 392 5.06 0.36 -19.38
N GLY A 393 6.18 0.55 -18.68
CA GLY A 393 7.42 -0.21 -18.92
C GLY A 393 7.30 -1.72 -18.65
N LEU A 394 6.22 -2.19 -18.02
CA LEU A 394 6.01 -3.63 -17.80
C LEU A 394 5.85 -4.40 -19.11
N ASP A 395 5.30 -3.79 -20.16
CA ASP A 395 5.11 -4.38 -21.48
C ASP A 395 6.44 -4.93 -22.03
N GLU A 396 7.52 -4.18 -21.85
CA GLU A 396 8.89 -4.57 -22.24
C GLU A 396 9.34 -5.84 -21.51
N ARG A 397 9.12 -5.92 -20.19
CA ARG A 397 9.51 -7.07 -19.38
C ARG A 397 8.68 -8.31 -19.69
N LEU A 398 7.39 -8.17 -19.95
CA LEU A 398 6.53 -9.31 -20.31
C LEU A 398 6.98 -9.94 -21.62
N ARG A 399 7.31 -9.10 -22.61
CA ARG A 399 7.89 -9.56 -23.87
C ARG A 399 9.21 -10.30 -23.66
N TRP A 400 10.12 -9.74 -22.87
CA TRP A 400 11.37 -10.43 -22.54
C TRP A 400 11.18 -11.79 -21.88
N TRP A 401 10.25 -11.89 -20.95
CA TRP A 401 9.94 -13.15 -20.29
C TRP A 401 9.37 -14.18 -21.25
N LEU A 402 8.44 -13.80 -22.12
CA LEU A 402 7.88 -14.71 -23.12
C LEU A 402 8.94 -15.17 -24.13
N VAL A 403 9.83 -14.28 -24.58
CA VAL A 403 10.93 -14.66 -25.48
C VAL A 403 11.91 -15.61 -24.79
N SER A 404 12.39 -15.26 -23.58
CA SER A 404 13.42 -16.04 -22.88
C SER A 404 12.93 -17.35 -22.26
N GLN A 405 11.66 -17.44 -21.88
CA GLN A 405 11.12 -18.61 -21.18
C GLN A 405 10.22 -19.50 -22.06
N VAL A 406 9.62 -18.96 -23.13
CA VAL A 406 8.55 -19.66 -23.89
C VAL A 406 8.89 -19.86 -25.36
N ALA A 407 9.59 -18.93 -26.01
CA ALA A 407 9.74 -18.91 -27.47
C ALA A 407 10.43 -20.13 -28.09
N THR A 408 11.29 -20.83 -27.34
CA THR A 408 11.88 -22.09 -27.83
C THR A 408 10.80 -23.14 -28.04
N ALA A 409 9.92 -23.35 -27.04
CA ALA A 409 8.83 -24.32 -27.08
C ALA A 409 7.65 -23.88 -27.96
N ASN A 410 7.41 -22.56 -28.05
CA ASN A 410 6.30 -21.99 -28.80
C ASN A 410 6.80 -20.92 -29.80
N PRO A 411 6.84 -21.24 -31.11
CA PRO A 411 7.32 -20.32 -32.14
C PRO A 411 6.60 -18.98 -32.24
N ASN A 412 5.37 -18.85 -31.73
CA ASN A 412 4.62 -17.59 -31.78
C ASN A 412 5.32 -16.46 -30.99
N PHE A 413 6.13 -16.80 -30.00
CA PHE A 413 6.87 -15.85 -29.18
C PHE A 413 8.29 -15.56 -29.69
N ARG A 414 8.68 -16.09 -30.86
CA ARG A 414 9.96 -15.79 -31.52
C ARG A 414 9.86 -14.45 -32.28
N THR A 415 9.62 -13.38 -31.53
CA THR A 415 9.35 -12.04 -32.08
C THR A 415 9.83 -10.94 -31.13
N SER A 416 10.28 -9.81 -31.68
CA SER A 416 10.54 -8.57 -30.93
C SER A 416 9.29 -7.75 -30.63
N GLN A 417 8.12 -8.18 -31.11
CA GLN A 417 6.84 -7.49 -30.92
C GLN A 417 5.72 -8.53 -30.78
N LEU A 418 5.13 -8.59 -29.60
CA LEU A 418 3.97 -9.45 -29.34
C LEU A 418 2.74 -8.94 -30.07
N SER A 419 1.80 -9.83 -30.37
CA SER A 419 0.46 -9.41 -30.79
C SER A 419 -0.24 -8.64 -29.65
N PRO A 420 -1.22 -7.76 -29.97
CA PRO A 420 -2.03 -7.11 -28.95
C PRO A 420 -2.73 -8.11 -28.01
N GLU A 421 -3.12 -9.27 -28.53
CA GLU A 421 -3.77 -10.35 -27.78
C GLU A 421 -2.79 -11.00 -26.79
N ASP A 422 -1.60 -11.37 -27.23
CA ASP A 422 -0.57 -11.98 -26.38
C ASP A 422 -0.11 -11.03 -25.28
N MET A 423 0.08 -9.75 -25.61
CA MET A 423 0.42 -8.72 -24.61
C MET A 423 -0.73 -8.51 -23.64
N GLY A 424 -1.97 -8.45 -24.14
CA GLY A 424 -3.17 -8.34 -23.33
C GLY A 424 -3.30 -9.47 -22.31
N GLU A 425 -3.11 -10.72 -22.74
CA GLU A 425 -3.17 -11.90 -21.85
C GLU A 425 -2.02 -11.93 -20.83
N ALA A 426 -0.80 -11.53 -21.23
CA ALA A 426 0.32 -11.40 -20.31
C ALA A 426 0.06 -10.32 -19.24
N LEU A 427 -0.54 -9.19 -19.63
CA LEU A 427 -0.94 -8.12 -18.71
C LEU A 427 -2.11 -8.53 -17.83
N ARG A 428 -3.10 -9.28 -18.34
CA ARG A 428 -4.20 -9.87 -17.55
C ARG A 428 -3.64 -10.72 -16.41
N TYR A 429 -2.65 -11.56 -16.69
CA TYR A 429 -1.97 -12.34 -15.66
C TYR A 429 -1.37 -11.45 -14.57
N VAL A 430 -0.64 -10.39 -14.94
CA VAL A 430 -0.06 -9.48 -13.93
C VAL A 430 -1.15 -8.77 -13.14
N VAL A 431 -2.23 -8.31 -13.78
CA VAL A 431 -3.36 -7.70 -13.08
C VAL A 431 -3.99 -8.68 -12.08
N SER A 432 -4.15 -9.95 -12.44
CA SER A 432 -4.60 -10.98 -11.50
C SER A 432 -3.60 -11.19 -10.34
N HIS A 433 -2.31 -11.32 -10.64
CA HIS A 433 -1.25 -11.48 -9.64
C HIS A 433 -1.28 -10.34 -8.61
N GLU A 434 -1.39 -9.11 -9.09
CA GLU A 434 -1.48 -7.93 -8.25
C GLU A 434 -2.81 -7.87 -7.47
N THR A 435 -3.92 -8.30 -8.09
CA THR A 435 -5.23 -8.40 -7.40
C THR A 435 -5.17 -9.37 -6.22
N ALA A 436 -4.43 -10.47 -6.33
CA ALA A 436 -4.19 -11.41 -5.23
C ALA A 436 -3.61 -10.72 -3.98
N HIS A 437 -2.67 -9.79 -4.17
CA HIS A 437 -2.07 -9.03 -3.08
C HIS A 437 -3.07 -8.11 -2.40
N SER A 438 -4.02 -7.56 -3.16
CA SER A 438 -5.14 -6.81 -2.60
C SER A 438 -6.08 -7.72 -1.79
N VAL A 439 -6.38 -8.92 -2.29
CA VAL A 439 -7.17 -9.95 -1.60
C VAL A 439 -6.50 -10.43 -0.30
N GLY A 440 -5.20 -10.16 -0.12
CA GLY A 440 -4.47 -10.44 1.11
C GLY A 440 -3.43 -11.55 0.98
N LEU A 441 -3.22 -12.09 -0.23
CA LEU A 441 -2.28 -13.19 -0.45
C LEU A 441 -0.85 -12.67 -0.66
N PRO A 442 0.13 -13.09 0.14
CA PRO A 442 1.55 -12.83 -0.13
C PRO A 442 2.07 -13.75 -1.24
N HIS A 443 3.29 -13.51 -1.73
CA HIS A 443 3.95 -14.50 -2.60
C HIS A 443 4.06 -15.85 -1.89
N ASN A 444 3.65 -16.93 -2.57
CA ASN A 444 3.82 -18.32 -2.12
C ASN A 444 4.80 -19.04 -3.04
N GLN A 445 6.08 -19.01 -2.70
CA GLN A 445 7.14 -19.67 -3.48
C GLN A 445 7.00 -21.19 -3.43
N ARG A 446 6.50 -21.75 -2.33
CA ARG A 446 6.34 -23.20 -2.20
C ARG A 446 5.38 -23.78 -3.24
N ALA A 447 4.34 -23.04 -3.61
CA ALA A 447 3.34 -23.47 -4.59
C ALA A 447 3.90 -23.74 -5.99
N ASN A 448 5.12 -23.25 -6.29
CA ASN A 448 5.77 -23.51 -7.57
C ASN A 448 6.33 -24.93 -7.69
N PHE A 449 6.56 -25.61 -6.55
CA PHE A 449 7.33 -26.86 -6.50
C PHE A 449 6.49 -28.07 -6.08
N VAL A 450 5.25 -28.13 -6.57
CA VAL A 450 4.25 -29.10 -6.09
C VAL A 450 3.66 -29.98 -7.18
N PHE A 451 3.97 -29.69 -8.45
CA PHE A 451 3.50 -30.47 -9.59
C PHE A 451 4.65 -31.24 -10.23
N PRO A 452 4.44 -32.51 -10.61
CA PRO A 452 5.41 -33.29 -11.38
C PRO A 452 5.81 -32.64 -12.71
N ILE A 453 7.06 -32.84 -13.12
CA ILE A 453 7.60 -32.29 -14.38
C ILE A 453 6.76 -32.72 -15.61
N ASP A 454 6.37 -33.99 -15.67
CA ASP A 454 5.53 -34.53 -16.75
C ASP A 454 4.12 -33.90 -16.77
N SER A 455 3.62 -33.51 -15.60
CA SER A 455 2.30 -32.86 -15.50
C SER A 455 2.36 -31.44 -16.02
N ILE A 456 3.38 -30.66 -15.67
CA ILE A 456 3.51 -29.29 -16.18
C ILE A 456 3.91 -29.24 -17.66
N ARG A 457 4.40 -30.35 -18.23
CA ARG A 457 4.63 -30.50 -19.67
C ARG A 457 3.42 -31.05 -20.43
N ASN A 458 2.34 -31.41 -19.73
CA ASN A 458 1.10 -31.87 -20.33
C ASN A 458 0.12 -30.68 -20.53
N PRO A 459 -0.33 -30.40 -21.76
CA PRO A 459 -1.12 -29.21 -22.05
C PRO A 459 -2.54 -29.27 -21.47
N ASP A 460 -3.14 -30.46 -21.34
CA ASP A 460 -4.45 -30.64 -20.70
C ASP A 460 -4.38 -30.43 -19.18
N PHE A 461 -3.29 -30.87 -18.55
CA PHE A 461 -3.04 -30.60 -17.14
C PHE A 461 -2.88 -29.10 -16.90
N VAL A 462 -2.03 -28.43 -17.67
CA VAL A 462 -1.77 -26.99 -17.50
C VAL A 462 -3.03 -26.16 -17.76
N ARG A 463 -3.83 -26.47 -18.79
CA ARG A 463 -5.12 -25.79 -19.03
C ARG A 463 -6.09 -25.91 -17.86
N ARG A 464 -6.08 -27.04 -17.14
CA ARG A 464 -7.01 -27.31 -16.04
C ARG A 464 -6.52 -26.84 -14.68
N VAL A 465 -5.22 -26.91 -14.41
CA VAL A 465 -4.63 -26.73 -13.07
C VAL A 465 -3.59 -25.61 -13.02
N GLY A 466 -2.98 -25.28 -14.17
CA GLY A 466 -1.80 -24.45 -14.27
C GLY A 466 -0.50 -25.22 -14.01
N HIS A 467 0.64 -24.55 -14.21
CA HIS A 467 1.98 -25.09 -13.91
C HIS A 467 2.52 -24.69 -12.53
N SER A 468 1.74 -23.96 -11.75
CA SER A 468 2.00 -23.67 -10.33
C SER A 468 0.68 -23.70 -9.58
N ALA A 469 0.69 -24.11 -8.30
CA ALA A 469 -0.51 -24.08 -7.49
C ALA A 469 -0.94 -22.66 -7.09
N SER A 470 -0.14 -21.64 -7.42
CA SER A 470 -0.43 -20.23 -7.13
C SER A 470 0.02 -19.30 -8.26
N SER A 471 -0.83 -18.33 -8.61
CA SER A 471 -0.50 -17.24 -9.54
C SER A 471 0.45 -16.21 -8.91
N VAL A 472 0.51 -16.14 -7.57
CA VAL A 472 1.45 -15.29 -6.82
C VAL A 472 2.78 -15.95 -6.50
N GLY A 473 2.93 -17.24 -6.80
CA GLY A 473 4.23 -17.90 -6.79
C GLY A 473 5.19 -17.23 -7.75
N ARG A 474 6.44 -16.99 -7.32
CA ARG A 474 7.44 -16.24 -8.12
C ARG A 474 8.03 -16.98 -9.33
N THR A 475 7.30 -17.92 -9.91
CA THR A 475 7.48 -18.47 -11.27
C THR A 475 6.74 -17.57 -12.24
N ARG A 476 7.13 -17.39 -13.51
CA ARG A 476 6.43 -16.46 -14.45
C ARG A 476 5.76 -17.27 -15.54
N TYR A 477 6.55 -17.90 -16.40
CA TYR A 477 6.06 -18.83 -17.41
C TYR A 477 6.62 -20.24 -17.16
N ASN A 478 6.06 -21.23 -17.86
CA ASN A 478 6.54 -22.59 -17.79
C ASN A 478 7.77 -22.78 -18.68
N TYR A 479 8.95 -22.45 -18.15
CA TYR A 479 10.20 -22.53 -18.89
C TYR A 479 10.68 -23.98 -19.14
N ALA A 480 10.08 -24.97 -18.50
CA ALA A 480 10.44 -26.38 -18.68
C ALA A 480 9.75 -27.01 -19.91
N ALA A 481 8.69 -26.40 -20.43
CA ALA A 481 8.02 -26.87 -21.64
C ALA A 481 9.03 -26.96 -22.81
N GLN A 482 8.97 -28.04 -23.58
CA GLN A 482 9.84 -28.32 -24.72
C GLN A 482 9.06 -28.21 -26.04
N PRO A 483 9.74 -28.06 -27.19
CA PRO A 483 9.09 -28.16 -28.49
C PRO A 483 8.28 -29.46 -28.62
N GLY A 484 6.99 -29.32 -28.95
CA GLY A 484 6.05 -30.45 -29.06
C GLY A 484 5.17 -30.71 -27.84
N ASP A 485 5.44 -30.07 -26.69
CA ASP A 485 4.59 -30.20 -25.49
C ASP A 485 3.26 -29.42 -25.63
N GLU A 486 3.21 -28.39 -26.49
CA GLU A 486 2.01 -27.57 -26.80
C GLU A 486 1.33 -26.93 -25.56
N VAL A 487 2.11 -26.67 -24.51
CA VAL A 487 1.63 -26.05 -23.27
C VAL A 487 1.34 -24.56 -23.49
N PRO A 488 0.16 -24.04 -23.10
CA PRO A 488 -0.14 -22.62 -23.19
C PRO A 488 0.71 -21.81 -22.17
N PRO A 489 1.15 -20.58 -22.52
CA PRO A 489 1.87 -19.72 -21.59
C PRO A 489 0.97 -19.04 -20.55
N GLU A 490 -0.35 -19.13 -20.75
CA GLU A 490 -1.37 -18.47 -19.93
C GLU A 490 -1.25 -18.87 -18.45
N ARG A 491 -1.51 -17.90 -17.58
CA ARG A 491 -1.28 -17.99 -16.14
C ARG A 491 -2.51 -17.58 -15.36
N ARG A 492 -3.18 -18.54 -14.74
CA ARG A 492 -4.41 -18.30 -13.99
C ARG A 492 -4.20 -18.56 -12.50
N MET A 493 -5.14 -18.10 -11.70
CA MET A 493 -5.29 -18.47 -10.30
C MET A 493 -5.20 -19.99 -10.10
N GLY A 494 -4.32 -20.43 -9.19
CA GLY A 494 -4.08 -21.84 -8.92
C GLY A 494 -4.92 -22.38 -7.75
N VAL A 495 -4.78 -23.68 -7.48
CA VAL A 495 -5.55 -24.39 -6.44
C VAL A 495 -5.26 -23.92 -5.01
N TRP A 496 -4.03 -23.46 -4.72
CA TRP A 496 -3.71 -22.87 -3.41
C TRP A 496 -4.37 -21.51 -3.27
N ASP A 497 -4.36 -20.66 -4.30
CA ASP A 497 -4.98 -19.34 -4.24
C ASP A 497 -6.48 -19.46 -3.92
N GLN A 498 -7.17 -20.37 -4.61
CA GLN A 498 -8.58 -20.70 -4.38
C GLN A 498 -8.85 -21.14 -2.95
N PHE A 499 -8.02 -22.05 -2.42
CA PHE A 499 -8.12 -22.51 -1.04
C PHE A 499 -7.84 -21.40 -0.03
N ALA A 500 -6.80 -20.59 -0.25
CA ALA A 500 -6.41 -19.51 0.65
C ALA A 500 -7.52 -18.45 0.73
N VAL A 501 -8.13 -18.06 -0.39
CA VAL A 501 -9.29 -17.16 -0.39
C VAL A 501 -10.48 -17.78 0.32
N MET A 502 -10.82 -19.05 0.07
CA MET A 502 -11.87 -19.73 0.81
C MET A 502 -11.60 -19.70 2.32
N TRP A 503 -10.40 -20.12 2.73
CA TRP A 503 -9.98 -20.12 4.12
C TRP A 503 -9.97 -18.72 4.74
N GLY A 504 -9.64 -17.68 3.97
CA GLY A 504 -9.54 -16.30 4.42
C GLY A 504 -10.86 -15.55 4.42
N TYR A 505 -11.87 -15.97 3.65
CA TYR A 505 -13.11 -15.20 3.44
C TYR A 505 -14.39 -15.92 3.80
N ARG A 506 -14.39 -17.26 3.91
CA ARG A 506 -15.59 -18.01 4.29
C ARG A 506 -15.99 -17.66 5.74
N PRO A 507 -17.21 -17.14 5.98
CA PRO A 507 -17.71 -16.88 7.34
C PRO A 507 -17.82 -18.16 8.19
N ILE A 508 -17.69 -18.01 9.50
CA ILE A 508 -17.98 -19.05 10.50
C ILE A 508 -19.05 -18.46 11.45
N PRO A 509 -20.35 -18.63 11.14
CA PRO A 509 -21.44 -17.87 11.79
C PRO A 509 -21.53 -18.01 13.32
N GLU A 510 -21.08 -19.14 13.86
CA GLU A 510 -21.12 -19.44 15.28
C GLU A 510 -20.03 -18.70 16.07
N ALA A 511 -18.94 -18.29 15.40
CA ALA A 511 -17.82 -17.61 16.04
C ALA A 511 -18.14 -16.13 16.30
N ARG A 512 -17.86 -15.70 17.54
CA ARG A 512 -17.99 -14.32 18.03
C ARG A 512 -16.63 -13.70 18.37
N THR A 513 -15.60 -14.52 18.48
CA THR A 513 -14.22 -14.12 18.72
C THR A 513 -13.28 -14.77 17.71
N PRO A 514 -12.11 -14.18 17.42
CA PRO A 514 -11.12 -14.79 16.52
C PRO A 514 -10.67 -16.18 16.97
N GLU A 515 -10.57 -16.40 18.29
CA GLU A 515 -10.18 -17.68 18.89
C GLU A 515 -11.20 -18.80 18.63
N GLU A 516 -12.49 -18.47 18.56
CA GLU A 516 -13.56 -19.44 18.25
C GLU A 516 -13.49 -19.97 16.81
N GLU A 517 -12.85 -19.25 15.89
CA GLU A 517 -12.65 -19.73 14.51
C GLU A 517 -11.58 -20.84 14.41
N VAL A 518 -10.65 -20.92 15.37
CA VAL A 518 -9.39 -21.68 15.22
C VAL A 518 -9.61 -23.16 14.94
N ALA A 519 -10.57 -23.80 15.60
CA ALA A 519 -10.83 -25.23 15.42
C ALA A 519 -11.26 -25.54 13.98
N THR A 520 -12.27 -24.83 13.48
CA THR A 520 -12.79 -24.96 12.11
C THR A 520 -11.73 -24.60 11.06
N LEU A 521 -11.00 -23.49 11.27
CA LEU A 521 -9.94 -23.07 10.36
C LEU A 521 -8.82 -24.11 10.28
N SER A 522 -8.47 -24.74 11.40
CA SER A 522 -7.47 -25.80 11.43
C SER A 522 -7.97 -27.08 10.75
N GLU A 523 -9.24 -27.43 10.91
CA GLU A 523 -9.85 -28.57 10.22
C GLU A 523 -9.75 -28.43 8.70
N TRP A 524 -10.15 -27.27 8.14
CA TRP A 524 -10.05 -27.01 6.70
C TRP A 524 -8.63 -27.14 6.15
N ILE A 525 -7.61 -26.82 6.96
CA ILE A 525 -6.20 -27.01 6.62
C ILE A 525 -5.83 -28.50 6.65
N VAL A 526 -6.19 -29.21 7.72
CA VAL A 526 -5.80 -30.62 7.93
C VAL A 526 -6.45 -31.54 6.89
N GLU A 527 -7.69 -31.28 6.49
CA GLU A 527 -8.38 -32.00 5.39
C GLU A 527 -7.60 -32.04 4.06
N ARG A 528 -6.66 -31.11 3.87
CA ARG A 528 -5.87 -30.93 2.64
C ARG A 528 -4.39 -31.17 2.84
N SER A 529 -3.98 -31.57 4.04
CA SER A 529 -2.56 -31.68 4.45
C SER A 529 -1.78 -32.78 3.73
N ASP A 530 -2.49 -33.77 3.19
CA ASP A 530 -1.95 -34.87 2.38
C ASP A 530 -1.51 -34.42 0.98
N LYS A 531 -2.03 -33.30 0.48
CA LYS A 531 -1.73 -32.77 -0.85
C LYS A 531 -0.70 -31.65 -0.77
N PRO A 532 0.48 -31.79 -1.39
CA PRO A 532 1.52 -30.75 -1.37
C PRO A 532 1.08 -29.44 -2.02
N TRP A 533 0.04 -29.47 -2.85
CA TRP A 533 -0.49 -28.33 -3.60
C TRP A 533 -0.98 -27.19 -2.71
N PHE A 534 -1.36 -27.46 -1.47
CA PHE A 534 -1.90 -26.46 -0.53
C PHE A 534 -0.86 -25.91 0.45
N ARG A 535 0.42 -26.21 0.24
CA ARG A 535 1.50 -25.73 1.13
C ARG A 535 1.84 -24.27 0.86
N PHE A 536 2.11 -23.55 1.94
CA PHE A 536 2.61 -22.19 1.90
C PHE A 536 4.06 -22.10 2.37
N ALA A 537 4.86 -21.32 1.64
CA ALA A 537 6.04 -20.70 2.22
C ALA A 537 6.49 -19.48 1.40
N SER A 538 6.94 -18.45 2.11
CA SER A 538 7.54 -17.26 1.52
C SER A 538 9.01 -17.48 1.15
N ALA A 539 9.53 -16.65 0.23
CA ALA A 539 10.94 -16.59 -0.08
C ALA A 539 11.78 -16.23 1.14
N GLN A 540 12.96 -16.82 1.22
CA GLN A 540 13.99 -16.45 2.17
C GLN A 540 14.99 -15.51 1.48
N PHE A 541 15.35 -14.41 2.14
CA PHE A 541 16.34 -13.46 1.64
C PHE A 541 17.42 -13.26 2.72
N GLY A 542 18.69 -13.52 2.38
CA GLY A 542 19.83 -13.32 3.27
C GLY A 542 20.78 -14.52 3.26
N MET A 543 22.08 -14.27 3.45
CA MET A 543 23.10 -15.34 3.41
C MET A 543 23.08 -16.27 4.65
N ASP A 544 22.47 -15.82 5.75
CA ASP A 544 22.39 -16.57 7.02
C ASP A 544 21.05 -17.32 7.21
N VAL A 545 20.25 -17.43 6.15
CA VAL A 545 18.97 -18.14 6.19
C VAL A 545 19.16 -19.58 5.71
N GLU A 546 18.57 -20.55 6.41
CA GLU A 546 18.50 -21.94 5.94
C GLU A 546 17.93 -21.97 4.52
N TRP A 547 18.72 -22.43 3.54
CA TRP A 547 18.32 -22.43 2.13
C TRP A 547 17.37 -23.60 1.85
N ASP A 548 16.06 -23.34 1.78
CA ASP A 548 15.10 -24.30 1.24
C ASP A 548 15.03 -24.16 -0.30
N PRO A 549 15.53 -25.14 -1.08
CA PRO A 549 15.53 -25.07 -2.55
C PRO A 549 14.11 -25.01 -3.13
N TYR A 550 13.10 -25.40 -2.36
CA TYR A 550 11.69 -25.37 -2.76
C TYR A 550 11.00 -24.05 -2.39
N ARG A 551 11.76 -22.99 -2.08
CA ARG A 551 11.25 -21.62 -1.83
C ARG A 551 11.98 -20.57 -2.69
N MET A 552 12.71 -21.02 -3.71
CA MET A 552 13.43 -20.15 -4.63
C MET A 552 12.46 -19.41 -5.57
N THR A 553 12.87 -18.21 -5.99
CA THR A 553 12.16 -17.50 -7.06
C THR A 553 12.49 -18.14 -8.40
N GLU A 554 11.52 -18.17 -9.31
CA GLU A 554 11.68 -18.66 -10.69
C GLU A 554 11.97 -20.15 -10.82
N GLY A 555 11.93 -20.95 -9.74
CA GLY A 555 11.91 -22.41 -9.82
C GLY A 555 10.50 -22.94 -10.10
N ILE A 556 10.38 -24.13 -10.71
CA ILE A 556 9.13 -24.87 -10.92
C ILE A 556 9.35 -26.35 -10.75
N SER A 557 8.24 -27.11 -10.69
CA SER A 557 8.22 -28.57 -10.57
C SER A 557 8.61 -29.09 -9.19
N ASP A 558 8.12 -30.27 -8.82
CA ASP A 558 8.60 -31.01 -7.66
C ASP A 558 10.03 -31.55 -7.84
N ASP A 559 10.52 -31.61 -9.08
CA ASP A 559 11.92 -31.76 -9.47
C ASP A 559 12.47 -30.47 -10.10
N PRO A 560 12.99 -29.53 -9.28
CA PRO A 560 13.51 -28.26 -9.78
C PRO A 560 14.82 -28.41 -10.57
N VAL A 561 15.58 -29.49 -10.37
CA VAL A 561 16.84 -29.72 -11.07
C VAL A 561 16.56 -30.16 -12.50
N GLU A 562 15.62 -31.09 -12.69
CA GLU A 562 15.18 -31.48 -14.04
C GLU A 562 14.53 -30.31 -14.78
N ALA A 563 13.66 -29.54 -14.10
CA ALA A 563 13.07 -28.34 -14.68
C ALA A 563 14.14 -27.33 -15.14
N ALA A 564 15.15 -27.07 -14.30
CA ALA A 564 16.27 -26.20 -14.65
C ALA A 564 17.06 -26.74 -15.85
N ALA A 565 17.34 -28.04 -15.91
CA ALA A 565 18.03 -28.64 -17.06
C ALA A 565 17.27 -28.44 -18.39
N LEU A 566 15.95 -28.63 -18.37
CA LEU A 566 15.07 -28.37 -19.53
C LEU A 566 15.03 -26.88 -19.90
N GLY A 567 14.98 -25.99 -18.90
CA GLY A 567 15.09 -24.54 -19.10
C GLY A 567 16.41 -24.12 -19.72
N MET A 568 17.51 -24.72 -19.29
CA MET A 568 18.85 -24.45 -19.82
C MET A 568 19.00 -24.94 -21.26
N GLN A 569 18.39 -26.07 -21.60
CA GLN A 569 18.29 -26.52 -22.99
C GLN A 569 17.54 -25.49 -23.86
N ASN A 570 16.40 -24.99 -23.37
CA ASN A 570 15.63 -23.95 -24.06
C ASN A 570 16.40 -22.65 -24.24
N LEU A 571 17.11 -22.19 -23.20
CA LEU A 571 17.93 -20.97 -23.24
C LEU A 571 19.10 -21.09 -24.21
N ARG A 572 19.72 -22.26 -24.31
CA ARG A 572 20.79 -22.51 -25.29
C ARG A 572 20.26 -22.30 -26.70
N THR A 573 19.13 -22.95 -27.04
CA THR A 573 18.48 -22.78 -28.35
C THR A 573 18.07 -21.34 -28.58
N ALA A 574 17.46 -20.67 -27.61
CA ALA A 574 17.08 -19.27 -27.75
C ALA A 574 18.30 -18.39 -28.07
N THR A 575 19.37 -18.52 -27.31
CA THR A 575 20.60 -17.71 -27.44
C THR A 575 21.25 -17.88 -28.81
N GLU A 576 21.27 -19.10 -29.37
CA GLU A 576 21.82 -19.38 -30.70
C GLU A 576 20.97 -18.77 -31.84
N ASN A 577 19.69 -18.48 -31.60
CA ASN A 577 18.73 -18.04 -32.63
C ASN A 577 18.16 -16.64 -32.41
N LEU A 578 18.53 -15.92 -31.34
CA LEU A 578 17.94 -14.61 -31.01
C LEU A 578 18.01 -13.61 -32.17
N MET A 579 19.14 -13.56 -32.89
CA MET A 579 19.30 -12.67 -34.06
C MET A 579 18.21 -12.92 -35.12
N GLU A 580 17.85 -14.18 -35.38
CA GLU A 580 16.79 -14.52 -36.33
C GLU A 580 15.40 -14.16 -35.77
N TRP A 581 15.19 -14.36 -34.47
CA TRP A 581 13.87 -14.22 -33.85
C TRP A 581 13.45 -12.77 -33.61
N VAL A 582 14.40 -11.89 -33.25
CA VAL A 582 14.05 -10.55 -32.74
C VAL A 582 14.56 -9.40 -33.59
N LEU A 583 15.53 -9.64 -34.48
CA LEU A 583 16.12 -8.58 -35.31
C LEU A 583 15.44 -8.51 -36.69
N ARG A 584 15.07 -7.29 -37.11
CA ARG A 584 14.52 -7.02 -38.45
C ARG A 584 15.49 -6.16 -39.27
N PRO A 585 15.44 -6.20 -40.61
CA PRO A 585 16.28 -5.35 -41.45
C PRO A 585 16.06 -3.85 -41.14
N GLY A 586 17.13 -3.17 -40.72
CA GLY A 586 17.11 -1.74 -40.37
C GLY A 586 17.07 -1.45 -38.87
N ASP A 587 16.90 -2.48 -38.03
CA ASP A 587 17.02 -2.34 -36.57
C ASP A 587 18.48 -2.08 -36.16
N ASP A 588 18.67 -1.37 -35.05
CA ASP A 588 19.93 -1.39 -34.31
C ASP A 588 20.00 -2.61 -33.38
N TYR A 589 21.08 -2.73 -32.60
CA TYR A 589 21.26 -3.87 -31.68
C TYR A 589 20.63 -3.66 -30.30
N TYR A 590 19.92 -2.55 -30.05
CA TYR A 590 19.40 -2.22 -28.71
C TYR A 590 18.50 -3.33 -28.16
N GLU A 591 17.54 -3.77 -28.95
CA GLU A 591 16.60 -4.84 -28.57
C GLU A 591 17.30 -6.20 -28.44
N LEU A 592 18.25 -6.49 -29.33
CA LEU A 592 19.00 -7.74 -29.32
C LEU A 592 19.88 -7.87 -28.06
N GLU A 593 20.61 -6.81 -27.71
CA GLU A 593 21.42 -6.74 -26.48
C GLU A 593 20.54 -6.96 -25.24
N GLY A 594 19.36 -6.34 -25.22
CA GLY A 594 18.35 -6.57 -24.19
C GLY A 594 18.00 -8.04 -24.03
N HIS A 595 17.64 -8.74 -25.11
CA HIS A 595 17.28 -10.17 -25.06
C HIS A 595 18.46 -11.08 -24.64
N TYR A 596 19.69 -10.80 -25.08
CA TYR A 596 20.86 -11.54 -24.59
C TYR A 596 21.07 -11.37 -23.08
N LEU A 597 20.90 -10.15 -22.55
CA LEU A 597 20.96 -9.89 -21.11
C LEU A 597 19.84 -10.61 -20.35
N GLN A 598 18.65 -10.73 -20.94
CA GLN A 598 17.55 -11.47 -20.33
C GLN A 598 17.80 -12.97 -20.32
N ASN A 599 18.36 -13.55 -21.39
CA ASN A 599 18.79 -14.95 -21.38
C ASN A 599 19.88 -15.20 -20.33
N LEU A 600 20.85 -14.30 -20.19
CA LEU A 600 21.85 -14.37 -19.12
C LEU A 600 21.23 -14.26 -17.72
N THR A 601 20.19 -13.43 -17.58
CA THR A 601 19.45 -13.31 -16.32
C THR A 601 18.72 -14.62 -15.97
N GLN A 602 18.11 -15.30 -16.95
CA GLN A 602 17.48 -16.60 -16.73
C GLN A 602 18.52 -17.70 -16.47
N TRP A 603 19.66 -17.67 -17.16
CA TRP A 603 20.78 -18.57 -16.89
C TRP A 603 21.17 -18.53 -15.40
N ASN A 604 21.37 -17.34 -14.83
CA ASN A 604 21.71 -17.19 -13.41
C ASN A 604 20.61 -17.62 -12.44
N ARG A 605 19.37 -17.75 -12.90
CA ARG A 605 18.25 -18.24 -12.08
C ARG A 605 18.13 -19.76 -12.11
N PHE A 606 18.56 -20.39 -13.21
CA PHE A 606 18.48 -21.83 -13.40
C PHE A 606 19.74 -22.57 -12.95
N ALA A 607 20.91 -21.91 -13.02
CA ALA A 607 22.23 -22.48 -12.78
C ALA A 607 22.64 -22.59 -11.30
#